data_AF-A0A7K4IKK8-F1
#
_entry.id   AF-A0A7K4IKK8-F1
#
_cell.length_a   1.000
_cell.length_b   1.000
_cell.length_c   1.000
_cell.angle_alpha   90.00
_cell.angle_beta   90.00
_cell.angle_gamma   90.00
#
_symmetry.space_group_name_H-M   'P 1'
#
loop_
_entity.id
_entity.type
_entity.pdbx_description
1 polymer ?
#
loop_
_entity_poly.entity_id
_entity_poly.type
_entity_poly.pdbx_seq_one_letter_code
_entity_poly.pdbx_strand_id
1 'polypeptide(L)'
;MSLELIGQPSEKERIRTVYKIICIVTAAIIVAITVYGIVATVVQGVEVVGETLVNIEFPPMEFLFYAKPTTWLVASMIAFWFCFLELNKERILNLPRSIRQVCTLLAFFVLSMALYEVLFNFTIWGGLIASTSILGELNPDVLVNPFPNPEVPWNLVFATKIFFVITIISFYTFYFLRRIE
;
A
#
# COMPACT_ATOMS: atom_id res chain seq x y z
N MET A 1 -22.68 -32.01 38.37
CA MET A 1 -22.76 -32.22 36.91
C MET A 1 -22.44 -30.88 36.25
N SER A 2 -21.15 -30.59 36.14
CA SER A 2 -20.62 -29.38 35.50
C SER A 2 -20.71 -29.58 34.00
N LEU A 3 -21.60 -28.85 33.34
CA LEU A 3 -21.60 -28.73 31.88
C LEU A 3 -20.25 -28.17 31.46
N GLU A 4 -19.46 -29.02 30.82
CA GLU A 4 -18.23 -28.65 30.14
C GLU A 4 -18.52 -27.48 29.21
N LEU A 5 -17.74 -26.41 29.37
CA LEU A 5 -17.61 -25.31 28.43
C LEU A 5 -17.00 -25.82 27.12
N ILE A 6 -17.78 -26.58 26.37
CA ILE A 6 -17.46 -26.96 25.00
C ILE A 6 -17.71 -25.73 24.13
N GLY A 7 -16.63 -25.18 23.57
CA GLY A 7 -16.74 -24.50 22.27
C GLY A 7 -16.59 -22.98 22.24
N GLN A 8 -16.07 -22.31 23.28
CA GLN A 8 -15.61 -20.92 23.09
C GLN A 8 -14.17 -20.91 22.58
N PRO A 9 -13.90 -20.40 21.36
CA PRO A 9 -12.53 -20.29 20.87
C PRO A 9 -11.73 -19.37 21.80
N SER A 10 -10.49 -19.75 22.07
CA SER A 10 -9.55 -18.99 22.89
C SER A 10 -9.39 -17.58 22.32
N GLU A 11 -9.12 -16.59 23.17
CA GLU A 11 -8.88 -15.21 22.74
C GLU A 11 -7.83 -15.12 21.61
N LYS A 12 -6.77 -15.94 21.70
CA LYS A 12 -5.73 -16.08 20.65
C LYS A 12 -6.31 -16.54 19.32
N GLU A 13 -7.26 -17.48 19.33
CA GLU A 13 -7.93 -18.00 18.13
C GLU A 13 -8.88 -16.98 17.52
N ARG A 14 -9.59 -16.20 18.36
CA ARG A 14 -10.45 -15.10 17.90
C ARG A 14 -9.64 -14.02 17.20
N ILE A 15 -8.54 -13.56 17.80
CA ILE A 15 -7.64 -12.56 17.20
C ILE A 15 -7.08 -13.07 15.87
N ARG A 16 -6.61 -14.33 15.83
CA ARG A 16 -6.11 -14.94 14.60
C ARG A 16 -7.19 -14.99 13.50
N THR A 17 -8.43 -15.29 13.87
CA THR A 17 -9.56 -15.31 12.93
C THR A 17 -9.84 -13.93 12.35
N VAL A 18 -9.83 -12.88 13.20
CA VAL A 18 -9.98 -11.49 12.76
C VAL A 18 -8.89 -11.10 11.78
N TYR A 19 -7.61 -11.36 12.09
CA TYR A 19 -6.51 -11.08 11.18
C TYR A 19 -6.65 -11.83 9.85
N LYS A 20 -7.12 -13.08 9.87
CA LYS A 20 -7.34 -13.86 8.65
C LYS A 20 -8.44 -13.25 7.77
N ILE A 21 -9.55 -12.82 8.37
CA ILE A 21 -10.65 -12.16 7.64
C ILE A 21 -10.14 -10.86 7.01
N ILE A 22 -9.49 -10.00 7.79
CA ILE A 22 -8.94 -8.72 7.29
C ILE A 22 -7.94 -8.98 6.16
N CYS A 23 -7.04 -9.95 6.33
CA CYS A 23 -6.06 -10.34 5.31
C CYS A 23 -6.72 -10.78 3.99
N ILE A 24 -7.77 -11.61 4.05
CA ILE A 24 -8.48 -12.06 2.84
C ILE A 24 -9.22 -10.91 2.16
N VAL A 25 -9.95 -10.09 2.93
CA VAL A 25 -10.71 -8.95 2.38
C VAL A 25 -9.77 -7.94 1.74
N THR A 26 -8.69 -7.57 2.42
CA THR A 26 -7.70 -6.62 1.90
C THR A 26 -6.97 -7.18 0.67
N ALA A 27 -6.64 -8.47 0.65
CA ALA A 27 -6.10 -9.11 -0.55
C ALA A 27 -7.05 -9.03 -1.75
N ALA A 28 -8.35 -9.29 -1.53
CA ALA A 28 -9.36 -9.18 -2.58
C ALA A 28 -9.48 -7.74 -3.12
N ILE A 29 -9.45 -6.74 -2.25
CA ILE A 29 -9.47 -5.32 -2.65
C ILE A 29 -8.22 -4.96 -3.47
N ILE A 30 -7.03 -5.37 -3.03
CA ILE A 30 -5.78 -5.14 -3.76
C ILE A 30 -5.89 -5.74 -5.16
N VAL A 31 -6.27 -7.01 -5.26
CA VAL A 31 -6.41 -7.71 -6.56
C VAL A 31 -7.43 -7.00 -7.45
N ALA A 32 -8.61 -6.65 -6.92
CA ALA A 32 -9.66 -5.96 -7.68
C ALA A 32 -9.18 -4.62 -8.25
N ILE A 33 -8.56 -3.77 -7.42
CA ILE A 33 -8.08 -2.45 -7.84
C ILE A 33 -6.90 -2.56 -8.82
N THR A 34 -5.96 -3.47 -8.56
CA THR A 34 -4.82 -3.69 -9.45
C THR A 34 -5.26 -4.21 -10.82
N VAL A 35 -6.16 -5.20 -10.86
CA VAL A 35 -6.71 -5.71 -12.12
C VAL A 35 -7.47 -4.61 -12.86
N TYR A 36 -8.31 -3.84 -12.16
CA TYR A 36 -9.01 -2.71 -12.76
C TYR A 36 -8.04 -1.69 -13.38
N GLY A 37 -6.98 -1.30 -12.65
CA GLY A 37 -5.96 -0.37 -13.15
C GLY A 37 -5.25 -0.90 -14.40
N ILE A 38 -4.84 -2.17 -14.40
CA ILE A 38 -4.19 -2.80 -15.56
C ILE A 38 -5.14 -2.86 -16.76
N VAL A 39 -6.38 -3.29 -16.56
CA VAL A 39 -7.38 -3.38 -17.63
C VAL A 39 -7.69 -2.00 -18.20
N ALA A 40 -7.83 -0.98 -17.35
CA ALA A 40 -8.02 0.39 -17.80
C ALA A 40 -6.86 0.87 -18.68
N THR A 41 -5.61 0.67 -18.24
CA THR A 41 -4.42 1.02 -19.03
C THR A 41 -4.37 0.28 -20.38
N VAL A 42 -4.57 -1.04 -20.38
CA VAL A 42 -4.42 -1.87 -21.60
C VAL A 42 -5.56 -1.67 -22.58
N VAL A 43 -6.81 -1.58 -22.11
CA VAL A 43 -8.00 -1.52 -22.98
C VAL A 43 -8.32 -0.09 -23.41
N GLN A 44 -8.13 0.89 -22.52
CA GLN A 44 -8.49 2.29 -22.80
C GLN A 44 -7.31 3.10 -23.33
N GLY A 45 -6.10 2.52 -23.37
CA GLY A 45 -4.90 3.17 -23.89
C GLY A 45 -4.42 4.34 -23.03
N VAL A 46 -4.65 4.28 -21.70
CA VAL A 46 -4.20 5.33 -20.78
C VAL A 46 -2.67 5.32 -20.71
N GLU A 47 -2.04 6.38 -21.18
CA GLU A 47 -0.57 6.48 -21.26
C GLU A 47 0.09 6.76 -19.90
N VAL A 48 -0.64 7.38 -18.97
CA VAL A 48 -0.13 7.75 -17.63
C VAL A 48 -0.45 6.66 -16.61
N VAL A 49 0.59 6.11 -15.98
CA VAL A 49 0.43 5.05 -14.98
C VAL A 49 -0.28 5.59 -13.74
N GLY A 50 -1.37 4.92 -13.37
CA GLY A 50 -2.13 5.21 -12.14
C GLY A 50 -3.14 6.36 -12.26
N GLU A 51 -3.22 7.04 -13.40
CA GLU A 51 -4.14 8.15 -13.63
C GLU A 51 -5.61 7.76 -13.36
N THR A 52 -6.05 6.64 -13.93
CA THR A 52 -7.43 6.15 -13.72
C THR A 52 -7.74 5.90 -12.24
N LEU A 53 -6.75 5.49 -11.44
CA LEU A 53 -6.94 5.20 -10.02
C LEU A 53 -6.97 6.47 -9.14
N VAL A 54 -6.62 7.62 -9.72
CA VAL A 54 -6.61 8.93 -9.06
C VAL A 54 -7.80 9.79 -9.50
N ASN A 55 -8.25 9.65 -10.75
CA ASN A 55 -9.29 10.50 -11.32
C ASN A 55 -10.72 9.99 -11.08
N ILE A 56 -10.89 8.74 -10.63
CA ILE A 56 -12.21 8.23 -10.25
C ILE A 56 -12.40 8.26 -8.74
N GLU A 57 -13.66 8.41 -8.34
CA GLU A 57 -14.09 8.40 -6.95
C GLU A 57 -14.98 7.19 -6.69
N PHE A 58 -14.66 6.40 -5.67
CA PHE A 58 -15.46 5.22 -5.33
C PHE A 58 -15.27 4.81 -3.86
N PRO A 59 -16.33 4.77 -3.01
CA PRO A 59 -17.73 5.10 -3.30
C PRO A 59 -17.97 6.61 -3.50
N PRO A 60 -19.12 7.02 -4.10
CA PRO A 60 -19.49 8.43 -4.27
C PRO A 60 -19.44 9.24 -2.97
N MET A 61 -19.26 10.56 -3.08
CA MET A 61 -19.07 11.49 -1.95
C MET A 61 -20.19 11.44 -0.89
N GLU A 62 -21.36 10.94 -1.26
CA GLU A 62 -22.52 10.75 -0.38
C GLU A 62 -22.29 9.69 0.72
N PHE A 63 -21.25 8.86 0.60
CA PHE A 63 -20.93 7.82 1.57
C PHE A 63 -19.83 8.25 2.55
N LEU A 64 -19.96 7.83 3.81
CA LEU A 64 -19.06 8.17 4.93
C LEU A 64 -17.60 7.71 4.74
N PHE A 65 -17.33 6.85 3.76
CA PHE A 65 -16.01 6.30 3.41
C PHE A 65 -15.59 6.68 1.99
N TYR A 66 -15.89 7.91 1.55
CA TYR A 66 -15.45 8.44 0.27
C TYR A 66 -13.91 8.46 0.16
N ALA A 67 -13.37 7.79 -0.87
CA ALA A 67 -11.96 7.84 -1.20
C ALA A 67 -11.69 7.45 -2.66
N LYS A 68 -10.54 7.84 -3.18
CA LYS A 68 -10.05 7.39 -4.49
C LYS A 68 -9.59 5.93 -4.42
N PRO A 69 -9.69 5.13 -5.51
CA PRO A 69 -9.18 3.75 -5.54
C PRO A 69 -7.73 3.64 -5.08
N THR A 70 -6.88 4.60 -5.45
CA THR A 70 -5.48 4.62 -4.98
C THR A 70 -5.38 4.67 -3.45
N THR A 71 -6.28 5.39 -2.77
CA THR A 71 -6.29 5.46 -1.31
C THR A 71 -6.72 4.12 -0.70
N TRP A 72 -7.77 3.48 -1.26
CA TRP A 72 -8.19 2.14 -0.84
C TRP A 72 -7.12 1.09 -1.06
N LEU A 73 -6.38 1.18 -2.17
CA LEU A 73 -5.25 0.31 -2.48
C LEU A 73 -4.17 0.42 -1.40
N VAL A 74 -3.72 1.64 -1.08
CA VAL A 74 -2.71 1.88 -0.03
C VAL A 74 -3.16 1.35 1.32
N ALA A 75 -4.37 1.71 1.76
CA ALA A 75 -4.90 1.26 3.04
C ALA A 75 -4.97 -0.27 3.12
N SER A 76 -5.42 -0.90 2.04
CA SER A 76 -5.52 -2.37 1.94
C SER A 76 -4.15 -3.02 1.95
N MET A 77 -3.15 -2.48 1.25
CA MET A 77 -1.78 -3.00 1.25
C MET A 77 -1.14 -2.96 2.65
N ILE A 78 -1.32 -1.86 3.39
CA ILE A 78 -0.81 -1.74 4.77
C ILE A 78 -1.49 -2.76 5.68
N ALA A 79 -2.82 -2.81 5.67
CA ALA A 79 -3.60 -3.72 6.50
C ALA A 79 -3.33 -5.19 6.18
N PHE A 80 -3.23 -5.52 4.88
CA PHE A 80 -2.86 -6.84 4.39
C PHE A 80 -1.50 -7.25 4.92
N TRP A 81 -0.47 -6.41 4.73
CA TRP A 81 0.89 -6.75 5.11
C TRP A 81 1.05 -6.92 6.63
N PHE A 82 0.42 -6.05 7.41
CA PHE A 82 0.37 -6.16 8.87
C PHE A 82 -0.22 -7.51 9.30
N CYS A 83 -1.43 -7.82 8.82
CA CYS A 83 -2.11 -9.07 9.16
C CYS A 83 -1.32 -10.29 8.68
N PHE A 84 -0.71 -10.21 7.49
CA PHE A 84 0.08 -11.28 6.91
C PHE A 84 1.29 -11.64 7.78
N LEU A 85 2.04 -10.65 8.28
CA LEU A 85 3.18 -10.90 9.16
C LEU A 85 2.75 -11.48 10.52
N GLU A 86 1.72 -10.92 11.15
CA GLU A 86 1.23 -11.41 12.45
C GLU A 86 0.65 -12.83 12.35
N LEU A 87 -0.07 -13.17 11.28
CA LEU A 87 -0.60 -14.52 11.04
C LEU A 87 0.50 -15.57 10.82
N ASN A 88 1.63 -15.16 10.24
CA ASN A 88 2.74 -16.05 9.90
C ASN A 88 3.90 -15.98 10.90
N LYS A 89 3.73 -15.29 12.05
CA LYS A 89 4.78 -15.09 13.06
C LYS A 89 5.49 -16.38 13.46
N GLU A 90 4.74 -17.45 13.76
CA GLU A 90 5.31 -18.76 14.15
C GLU A 90 6.17 -19.36 13.02
N ARG A 91 5.74 -19.21 11.76
CA ARG A 91 6.50 -19.68 10.59
C ARG A 91 7.76 -18.85 10.36
N ILE A 92 7.70 -17.54 10.57
CA ILE A 92 8.85 -16.62 10.43
C ILE A 92 9.87 -16.87 11.55
N LEU A 93 9.42 -17.16 12.77
CA LEU A 93 10.30 -17.52 13.89
C LEU A 93 11.12 -18.78 13.62
N ASN A 94 10.54 -19.74 12.91
CA ASN A 94 11.21 -20.98 12.52
C ASN A 94 12.20 -20.82 11.36
N LEU A 95 12.31 -19.63 10.75
CA LEU A 95 13.33 -19.38 9.73
C LEU A 95 14.74 -19.29 10.34
N PRO A 96 15.78 -19.77 9.63
CA PRO A 96 17.16 -19.59 10.03
C PRO A 96 17.50 -18.13 10.33
N ARG A 97 18.29 -17.89 11.38
CA ARG A 97 18.72 -16.55 11.80
C ARG A 97 19.33 -15.75 10.64
N SER A 98 20.16 -16.37 9.81
CA SER A 98 20.79 -15.72 8.65
C SER A 98 19.75 -15.19 7.65
N ILE A 99 18.68 -15.94 7.40
CA ILE A 99 17.61 -15.50 6.48
C ILE A 99 16.88 -14.29 7.08
N ARG A 100 16.55 -14.33 8.38
CA ARG A 100 15.91 -13.20 9.04
C ARG A 100 16.79 -11.94 9.00
N GLN A 101 18.10 -12.09 9.20
CA GLN A 101 19.05 -10.98 9.10
C GLN A 101 19.13 -10.39 7.68
N VAL A 102 19.14 -11.23 6.64
CA VAL A 102 19.08 -10.78 5.25
C VAL A 102 17.75 -10.05 4.98
N CYS A 103 16.62 -10.59 5.43
CA CYS A 103 15.32 -9.92 5.30
C CYS A 103 15.30 -8.57 6.04
N THR A 104 15.88 -8.47 7.22
CA THR A 104 16.01 -7.20 7.97
C THR A 104 16.85 -6.19 7.20
N LEU A 105 17.99 -6.61 6.63
CA LEU A 105 18.83 -5.75 5.81
C LEU A 105 18.09 -5.26 4.55
N LEU A 106 17.40 -6.16 3.85
CA LEU A 106 16.61 -5.82 2.68
C LEU A 106 15.47 -4.86 3.02
N ALA A 107 14.76 -5.09 4.13
CA ALA A 107 13.71 -4.19 4.60
C ALA A 107 14.25 -2.78 4.88
N PHE A 108 15.42 -2.67 5.51
CA PHE A 108 16.08 -1.39 5.74
C PHE A 108 16.53 -0.69 4.45
N PHE A 109 17.08 -1.46 3.50
CA PHE A 109 17.52 -0.93 2.21
C PHE A 109 16.35 -0.42 1.36
N VAL A 110 15.29 -1.23 1.22
CA VAL A 110 14.07 -0.85 0.49
C VAL A 110 13.39 0.34 1.16
N LEU A 111 13.35 0.38 2.50
CA LEU A 111 12.85 1.53 3.25
C LEU A 111 13.60 2.82 2.87
N SER A 112 14.92 2.77 2.83
CA SER A 112 15.75 3.94 2.52
C SER A 112 15.53 4.45 1.09
N MET A 113 15.45 3.54 0.11
CA MET A 113 15.16 3.90 -1.28
C MET A 113 13.74 4.45 -1.45
N ALA A 114 12.74 3.77 -0.88
CA ALA A 114 11.35 4.21 -0.99
C ALA A 114 11.11 5.56 -0.31
N LEU A 115 11.78 5.82 0.83
CA LEU A 115 11.72 7.11 1.51
C LEU A 115 12.32 8.23 0.65
N TYR A 116 13.44 7.97 -0.03
CA TYR A 116 14.01 8.90 -1.00
C TYR A 116 13.00 9.22 -2.11
N GLU A 117 12.34 8.20 -2.67
CA GLU A 117 11.33 8.38 -3.73
C GLU A 117 10.11 9.17 -3.26
N VAL A 118 9.67 9.00 -2.01
CA VAL A 118 8.61 9.84 -1.43
C VAL A 118 9.05 11.31 -1.43
N LEU A 119 10.24 11.61 -0.93
CA LEU A 119 10.77 12.98 -0.87
C LEU A 119 10.97 13.58 -2.26
N PHE A 120 11.48 12.78 -3.21
CA PHE A 120 11.68 13.16 -4.59
C PHE A 120 10.35 13.53 -5.26
N ASN A 121 9.33 12.67 -5.14
CA ASN A 121 8.01 12.94 -5.71
C ASN A 121 7.34 14.17 -5.06
N PHE A 122 7.45 14.36 -3.73
CA PHE A 122 6.97 15.58 -3.07
C PHE A 122 7.67 16.84 -3.57
N THR A 123 8.98 16.76 -3.85
CA THR A 123 9.76 17.89 -4.36
C THR A 123 9.30 18.28 -5.76
N ILE A 124 9.15 17.30 -6.67
CA ILE A 124 8.63 17.54 -8.02
C ILE A 124 7.20 18.06 -7.95
N TRP A 125 6.35 17.46 -7.12
CA TRP A 125 4.95 17.83 -6.99
C TRP A 125 4.79 19.29 -6.53
N GLY A 126 5.56 19.71 -5.53
CA GLY A 126 5.58 21.11 -5.08
C GLY A 126 6.07 22.08 -6.17
N GLY A 127 7.13 21.72 -6.89
CA GLY A 127 7.65 22.52 -8.01
C GLY A 127 6.65 22.68 -9.15
N LEU A 128 5.94 21.61 -9.51
CA LEU A 128 4.91 21.63 -10.54
C LEU A 128 3.68 22.43 -10.11
N ILE A 129 3.18 22.26 -8.89
CA ILE A 129 2.06 23.07 -8.38
C ILE A 129 2.42 24.56 -8.42
N ALA A 130 3.63 24.93 -7.98
CA ALA A 130 4.09 26.31 -8.05
C ALA A 130 4.11 26.83 -9.49
N SER A 131 4.63 26.04 -10.44
CA SER A 131 4.65 26.39 -11.87
C SER A 131 3.24 26.53 -12.47
N THR A 132 2.33 25.58 -12.22
CA THR A 132 0.99 25.59 -12.81
C THR A 132 0.07 26.63 -12.17
N SER A 133 0.32 27.00 -10.91
CA SER A 133 -0.40 28.09 -10.24
C SER A 133 -0.27 29.43 -10.96
N ILE A 134 0.88 29.68 -11.61
CA ILE A 134 1.11 30.89 -12.43
C ILE A 134 0.18 30.88 -13.67
N LEU A 135 -0.13 29.69 -14.18
CA LEU A 135 -0.99 29.47 -15.34
C LEU A 135 -2.49 29.37 -14.97
N GLY A 136 -2.83 29.43 -13.67
CA GLY A 136 -4.21 29.29 -13.19
C GLY A 136 -4.70 27.83 -13.07
N GLU A 137 -3.85 26.85 -13.32
CA GLU A 137 -4.18 25.42 -13.18
C GLU A 137 -3.75 24.90 -11.81
N LEU A 138 -4.73 24.64 -10.95
CA LEU A 138 -4.52 24.26 -9.55
C LEU A 138 -4.90 22.81 -9.24
N ASN A 139 -5.16 21.97 -10.25
CA ASN A 139 -5.51 20.58 -10.01
C ASN A 139 -4.24 19.73 -9.79
N PRO A 140 -3.94 19.27 -8.57
CA PRO A 140 -2.74 18.48 -8.31
C PRO A 140 -2.87 17.03 -8.82
N ASP A 141 -4.08 16.57 -9.13
CA ASP A 141 -4.36 15.19 -9.52
C ASP A 141 -3.98 14.87 -10.96
N VAL A 142 -3.80 15.90 -11.81
CA VAL A 142 -3.36 15.73 -13.21
C VAL A 142 -1.85 15.80 -13.38
N LEU A 143 -1.11 16.10 -12.30
CA LEU A 143 0.33 16.26 -12.37
C LEU A 143 1.03 14.92 -12.50
N VAL A 144 2.03 14.86 -13.38
CA VAL A 144 2.76 13.63 -13.71
C VAL A 144 4.26 13.80 -13.49
N ASN A 145 4.92 12.70 -13.14
CA ASN A 145 6.37 12.58 -13.13
C ASN A 145 6.83 11.97 -14.46
N PRO A 146 7.49 12.74 -15.35
CA PRO A 146 7.99 12.23 -16.62
C PRO A 146 9.34 11.51 -16.50
N PHE A 147 9.95 11.47 -15.31
CA PHE A 147 11.25 10.83 -15.11
C PHE A 147 11.10 9.40 -14.57
N PRO A 148 12.01 8.48 -14.95
CA PRO A 148 13.09 8.67 -15.92
C PRO A 148 12.64 8.52 -17.39
N ASN A 149 11.46 7.96 -17.65
CA ASN A 149 10.95 7.72 -19.00
C ASN A 149 9.71 8.57 -19.30
N PRO A 150 9.81 9.61 -20.14
CA PRO A 150 8.69 10.46 -20.50
C PRO A 150 7.60 9.76 -21.32
N GLU A 151 7.90 8.64 -21.98
CA GLU A 151 6.92 7.88 -22.77
C GLU A 151 5.92 7.12 -21.89
N VAL A 152 6.27 6.87 -20.62
CA VAL A 152 5.41 6.17 -19.66
C VAL A 152 5.44 6.93 -18.32
N PRO A 153 4.88 8.15 -18.29
CA PRO A 153 4.91 8.98 -17.09
C PRO A 153 3.99 8.40 -16.02
N TRP A 154 4.29 8.68 -14.76
CA TRP A 154 3.48 8.24 -13.63
C TRP A 154 2.71 9.40 -13.05
N ASN A 155 1.44 9.20 -12.71
CA ASN A 155 0.69 10.18 -11.94
C ASN A 155 1.37 10.41 -10.57
N LEU A 156 1.63 11.67 -10.21
CA LEU A 156 2.41 11.99 -9.01
C LEU A 156 1.71 11.59 -7.71
N VAL A 157 0.38 11.74 -7.64
CA VAL A 157 -0.41 11.32 -6.47
C VAL A 157 -0.35 9.81 -6.33
N PHE A 158 -0.43 9.07 -7.45
CA PHE A 158 -0.29 7.62 -7.47
C PHE A 158 1.11 7.17 -7.04
N ALA A 159 2.16 7.66 -7.70
CA ALA A 159 3.55 7.30 -7.42
C ALA A 159 3.91 7.56 -5.95
N THR A 160 3.61 8.75 -5.43
CA THR A 160 3.88 9.13 -4.04
C THR A 160 3.20 8.17 -3.07
N LYS A 161 1.93 7.81 -3.32
CA LYS A 161 1.17 6.87 -2.48
C LYS A 161 1.75 5.44 -2.52
N ILE A 162 2.21 4.98 -3.67
CA ILE A 162 2.86 3.67 -3.82
C ILE A 162 4.20 3.62 -3.07
N PHE A 163 5.07 4.63 -3.25
CA PHE A 163 6.34 4.67 -2.50
C PHE A 163 6.13 4.87 -1.00
N PHE A 164 5.10 5.61 -0.60
CA PHE A 164 4.70 5.73 0.80
C PHE A 164 4.29 4.38 1.39
N VAL A 165 3.45 3.59 0.71
CA VAL A 165 3.08 2.27 1.25
C VAL A 165 4.27 1.31 1.29
N ILE A 166 5.17 1.33 0.31
CA ILE A 166 6.41 0.56 0.33
C ILE A 166 7.28 0.96 1.54
N THR A 167 7.37 2.26 1.84
CA THR A 167 8.06 2.80 3.02
C THR A 167 7.46 2.21 4.31
N ILE A 168 6.14 2.27 4.47
CA ILE A 168 5.45 1.76 5.66
C ILE A 168 5.61 0.24 5.80
N ILE A 169 5.43 -0.51 4.71
CA ILE A 169 5.60 -1.97 4.67
C ILE A 169 7.02 -2.37 5.05
N SER A 170 8.02 -1.67 4.51
CA SER A 170 9.43 -1.95 4.77
C SER A 170 9.81 -1.60 6.20
N PHE A 171 9.34 -0.46 6.70
CA PHE A 171 9.52 -0.05 8.10
C PHE A 171 8.89 -1.07 9.06
N TYR A 172 7.64 -1.46 8.82
CA TYR A 172 6.94 -2.41 9.68
C TYR A 172 7.60 -3.80 9.61
N THR A 173 8.08 -4.23 8.44
CA THR A 173 8.85 -5.48 8.29
C THR A 173 10.15 -5.43 9.10
N PHE A 174 10.91 -4.35 8.99
CA PHE A 174 12.13 -4.14 9.76
C PHE A 174 11.85 -4.17 11.27
N TYR A 175 10.87 -3.41 11.74
CA TYR A 175 10.42 -3.40 13.13
C TYR A 175 9.97 -4.79 13.60
N PHE A 176 9.13 -5.47 12.81
CA PHE A 176 8.59 -6.78 13.14
C PHE A 176 9.70 -7.81 13.31
N LEU A 177 10.65 -7.88 12.38
CA LEU A 177 11.78 -8.82 12.44
C LEU A 177 12.65 -8.54 13.67
N ARG A 178 12.96 -7.27 13.95
CA ARG A 178 13.73 -6.86 15.14
C ARG A 178 13.02 -7.16 16.46
N ARG A 179 11.68 -7.14 16.47
CA ARG A 179 10.86 -7.45 17.66
C ARG A 179 10.79 -8.95 17.97
N ILE A 180 10.91 -9.81 16.95
CA ILE A 180 10.80 -11.26 17.10
C ILE A 180 12.15 -11.99 17.15
N GLU A 181 13.25 -11.28 16.87
CA GLU A 181 14.62 -11.74 17.16
C GLU A 181 14.85 -11.93 18.67
#